data_AF-A0A3L7X4S2-F1
#
_entry.id   AF-A0A3L7X4S2-F1
#
_cell.length_a   1.000
_cell.length_b   1.000
_cell.length_c   1.000
_cell.angle_alpha   90.00
_cell.angle_beta   90.00
_cell.angle_gamma   90.00
#
_symmetry.space_group_name_H-M   'P 1'
#
loop_
_entity.id
_entity.type
_entity.pdbx_description
1 polymer ?
#
loop_
_entity_poly.entity_id
_entity_poly.type
_entity_poly.pdbx_seq_one_letter_code
_entity_poly.pdbx_strand_id
1 'polypeptide(L)'
;TALVASGADIHALAGAEAAGAFQRRMPLAAWLPWLSGALLCAAIAAAWLRPTQPRILLMWLAGWWLAPLLLFTWHATDVFPHYFITTLPAPFLLVGAALGGWLAAAPPRLRWLAWSGCAVVAALQIVAWASLLQFVSSTNTPGGFGTPAGMQLAAVTSAKALARSAQLPEILVVSDGADPLTAEDAAVFDAWLRGSAHRLVDGNANAVRPAGGAVVLLVRNAAPAQKLYAHWAVQTLRVELRAGEGHIAVYTLPAGAGASAALQPFAEPRTLANGVTLLGMQRTAADLQWRIVWQTGTAGGQDFHFFNHLLLADGTRVAQADAAAFSARDWRTADEVHSFFAARAPDPNAIAQLRVGMYTYPDLANVPLLDALSNPQADAATIVWPPAAAP
;
A
#
# COMPACT_ATOMS: atom_id res chain seq x y z
N THR A 1 23.41 -11.27 -13.31
CA THR A 1 22.50 -12.15 -14.10
C THR A 1 22.56 -13.60 -13.67
N ALA A 2 23.72 -14.22 -13.50
CA ALA A 2 23.83 -15.61 -13.02
C ALA A 2 23.22 -15.82 -11.62
N LEU A 3 23.36 -14.86 -10.70
CA LEU A 3 22.66 -14.86 -9.39
C LEU A 3 21.13 -14.89 -9.53
N VAL A 4 20.58 -14.08 -10.45
CA VAL A 4 19.12 -14.02 -10.70
C VAL A 4 18.64 -15.32 -11.34
N ALA A 5 19.40 -15.88 -12.29
CA ALA A 5 19.07 -17.13 -12.97
C ALA A 5 19.21 -18.37 -12.07
N SER A 6 20.01 -18.30 -11.00
CA SER A 6 20.21 -19.40 -10.08
C SER A 6 19.25 -19.40 -8.88
N GLY A 7 18.49 -18.32 -8.68
CA GLY A 7 17.66 -18.12 -7.49
C GLY A 7 18.48 -17.80 -6.24
N ALA A 8 19.67 -17.22 -6.41
CA ALA A 8 20.45 -16.74 -5.28
C ALA A 8 19.67 -15.64 -4.54
N ASP A 9 19.91 -15.53 -3.24
CA ASP A 9 19.19 -14.61 -2.34
C ASP A 9 17.69 -14.86 -2.20
N ILE A 10 17.20 -16.06 -2.51
CA ILE A 10 15.80 -16.47 -2.22
C ILE A 10 15.41 -16.28 -0.75
N HIS A 11 16.38 -16.34 0.16
CA HIS A 11 16.19 -16.09 1.58
C HIS A 11 15.90 -14.61 1.90
N ALA A 12 16.19 -13.66 1.00
CA ALA A 12 15.82 -12.26 1.17
C ALA A 12 14.29 -12.08 1.21
N LEU A 13 13.53 -12.97 0.57
CA LEU A 13 12.07 -13.01 0.68
C LEU A 13 11.58 -13.40 2.08
N ALA A 14 12.43 -14.00 2.92
CA ALA A 14 12.11 -14.20 4.33
C ALA A 14 12.32 -12.92 5.17
N GLY A 15 12.92 -11.87 4.62
CA GLY A 15 13.31 -10.67 5.36
C GLY A 15 14.58 -10.90 6.19
N ALA A 16 15.30 -9.83 6.51
CA ALA A 16 16.60 -9.91 7.20
C ALA A 16 16.49 -10.63 8.56
N GLU A 17 15.39 -10.42 9.28
CA GLU A 17 15.16 -10.99 10.61
C GLU A 17 14.80 -12.49 10.55
N ALA A 18 14.05 -12.93 9.53
CA ALA A 18 13.59 -14.32 9.43
C ALA A 18 14.45 -15.20 8.51
N ALA A 19 15.41 -14.62 7.77
CA ALA A 19 16.31 -15.33 6.86
C ALA A 19 17.07 -16.48 7.56
N GLY A 20 17.58 -16.26 8.77
CA GLY A 20 18.28 -17.30 9.53
C GLY A 20 17.35 -18.45 9.99
N ALA A 21 16.08 -18.17 10.25
CA ALA A 21 15.08 -19.20 10.55
C ALA A 21 14.74 -20.02 9.30
N PHE A 22 14.60 -19.36 8.14
CA PHE A 22 14.37 -20.04 6.87
C PHE A 22 15.55 -20.93 6.47
N GLN A 23 16.79 -20.43 6.57
CA GLN A 23 18.00 -21.20 6.23
C GLN A 23 18.16 -22.45 7.11
N ARG A 24 17.77 -22.40 8.39
CA ARG A 24 17.74 -23.58 9.27
C ARG A 24 16.71 -24.61 8.84
N ARG A 25 15.56 -24.17 8.31
CA ARG A 25 14.49 -25.04 7.80
C ARG A 25 14.84 -25.65 6.44
N MET A 26 15.61 -24.93 5.63
CA MET A 26 16.04 -25.37 4.30
C MET A 26 17.54 -25.14 4.10
N PRO A 27 18.43 -25.96 4.72
CA PRO A 27 19.89 -25.79 4.58
C PRO A 27 20.36 -25.88 3.12
N LEU A 28 19.63 -26.64 2.30
CA LEU A 28 19.87 -26.77 0.87
C LEU A 28 19.75 -25.43 0.12
N ALA A 29 18.90 -24.50 0.60
CA ALA A 29 18.73 -23.20 -0.02
C ALA A 29 20.00 -22.33 0.04
N ALA A 30 20.94 -22.64 0.95
CA ALA A 30 22.20 -21.91 1.06
C ALA A 30 23.17 -22.22 -0.08
N TRP A 31 23.15 -23.44 -0.62
CA TRP A 31 24.12 -23.88 -1.64
C TRP A 31 23.50 -24.26 -2.98
N LEU A 32 22.21 -24.60 -3.03
CA LEU A 32 21.53 -25.01 -4.26
C LEU A 32 21.58 -23.94 -5.38
N PRO A 33 21.44 -22.63 -5.09
CA PRO A 33 21.65 -21.60 -6.11
C PRO A 33 23.09 -21.56 -6.62
N TRP A 34 24.08 -21.72 -5.75
CA TRP A 34 25.48 -21.73 -6.17
C TRP A 34 25.81 -22.94 -7.04
N LEU A 35 25.30 -24.13 -6.69
CA LEU A 35 25.42 -25.32 -7.52
C LEU A 35 24.76 -25.10 -8.89
N SER A 36 23.53 -24.56 -8.89
CA SER A 36 22.79 -24.30 -10.13
C SER A 36 23.50 -23.28 -11.01
N GLY A 37 24.05 -22.22 -10.42
CA GLY A 37 24.85 -21.21 -11.11
C GLY A 37 26.17 -21.78 -11.67
N ALA A 38 26.87 -22.62 -10.90
CA ALA A 38 28.08 -23.29 -11.35
C ALA A 38 27.80 -24.24 -12.53
N LEU A 39 26.73 -25.03 -12.45
CA LEU A 39 26.28 -25.91 -13.54
C LEU A 39 25.90 -25.12 -14.78
N LEU A 40 25.19 -23.99 -14.61
CA LEU A 40 24.85 -23.07 -15.69
C LEU A 40 26.12 -22.55 -16.39
N CYS A 41 27.07 -22.02 -15.63
CA CYS A 41 28.34 -21.51 -16.15
C CYS A 41 29.15 -22.60 -16.85
N ALA A 42 29.23 -23.80 -16.27
CA ALA A 42 29.94 -24.93 -16.86
C ALA A 42 29.31 -25.38 -18.18
N ALA A 43 27.98 -25.48 -18.24
CA ALA A 43 27.26 -25.85 -19.45
C ALA A 43 27.41 -24.79 -20.55
N ILE A 44 27.36 -23.50 -20.21
CA ILE A 44 27.62 -22.41 -21.16
C ILE A 44 29.07 -22.46 -21.66
N ALA A 45 30.06 -22.56 -20.76
CA ALA A 45 31.47 -22.63 -21.14
C ALA A 45 31.74 -23.82 -22.07
N ALA A 46 31.19 -24.98 -21.74
CA ALA A 46 31.34 -26.15 -22.59
C ALA A 46 30.60 -25.98 -23.93
N ALA A 47 29.45 -25.29 -23.99
CA ALA A 47 28.75 -24.96 -25.25
C ALA A 47 29.64 -24.18 -26.23
N TRP A 48 30.49 -23.29 -25.69
CA TRP A 48 31.45 -22.50 -26.47
C TRP A 48 32.70 -23.29 -26.86
N LEU A 49 33.22 -24.11 -25.95
CA LEU A 49 34.43 -24.91 -26.17
C LEU A 49 34.19 -26.09 -27.12
N ARG A 50 32.99 -26.69 -27.08
CA ARG A 50 32.59 -27.86 -27.88
C ARG A 50 31.19 -27.64 -28.47
N PRO A 51 31.06 -26.72 -29.45
CA PRO A 51 29.77 -26.34 -30.00
C PRO A 51 29.14 -27.50 -30.77
N THR A 52 27.96 -27.90 -30.34
CA THR A 52 27.08 -28.88 -31.01
C THR A 52 26.02 -28.20 -31.88
N GLN A 53 25.93 -26.87 -31.78
CA GLN A 53 24.96 -26.03 -32.46
C GLN A 53 25.68 -24.94 -33.26
N PRO A 54 25.02 -24.30 -34.25
CA PRO A 54 25.61 -23.19 -34.98
C PRO A 54 26.06 -22.07 -34.05
N ARG A 55 27.31 -21.61 -34.20
CA ARG A 55 27.88 -20.53 -33.37
C ARG A 55 27.01 -19.27 -33.38
N ILE A 56 26.36 -18.98 -34.50
CA ILE A 56 25.46 -17.82 -34.61
C ILE A 56 24.28 -17.90 -33.63
N LEU A 57 23.69 -19.08 -33.42
CA LEU A 57 22.61 -19.27 -32.45
C LEU A 57 23.11 -19.01 -31.02
N LEU A 58 24.29 -19.57 -30.68
CA LEU A 58 24.92 -19.34 -29.37
C LEU A 58 25.23 -17.86 -29.13
N MET A 59 25.70 -17.15 -30.16
CA MET A 59 25.94 -15.71 -30.13
C MET A 59 24.65 -14.91 -29.91
N TRP A 60 23.55 -15.26 -30.59
CA TRP A 60 22.26 -14.59 -30.38
C TRP A 60 21.74 -14.77 -28.97
N LEU A 61 21.78 -15.99 -28.43
CA LEU A 61 21.31 -16.26 -27.07
C LEU A 61 22.21 -15.60 -26.01
N ALA A 62 23.54 -15.61 -26.20
CA ALA A 62 24.45 -14.89 -25.31
C ALA A 62 24.26 -13.37 -25.41
N GLY A 63 24.05 -12.84 -26.62
CA GLY A 63 23.71 -11.44 -26.85
C GLY A 63 22.41 -11.05 -26.15
N TRP A 64 21.36 -11.86 -26.25
CA TRP A 64 20.10 -11.63 -25.52
C TRP A 64 20.30 -11.63 -24.01
N TRP A 65 21.06 -12.60 -23.47
CA TRP A 65 21.33 -12.67 -22.03
C TRP A 65 22.13 -11.46 -21.51
N LEU A 66 23.12 -11.01 -22.29
CA LEU A 66 24.04 -9.94 -21.91
C LEU A 66 23.54 -8.54 -22.28
N ALA A 67 22.55 -8.42 -23.17
CA ALA A 67 22.06 -7.13 -23.65
C ALA A 67 21.66 -6.16 -22.52
N PRO A 68 20.90 -6.55 -21.48
CA PRO A 68 20.55 -5.63 -20.40
C PRO A 68 21.77 -5.22 -19.57
N LEU A 69 22.77 -6.09 -19.42
CA LEU A 69 24.00 -5.71 -18.70
C LEU A 69 24.72 -4.60 -19.44
N LEU A 70 24.75 -4.65 -20.78
CA LEU A 70 25.35 -3.61 -21.61
C LEU A 70 24.51 -2.32 -21.61
N LEU A 71 23.20 -2.45 -21.78
CA LEU A 71 22.28 -1.30 -21.83
C LEU A 71 22.19 -0.58 -20.48
N PHE A 72 22.18 -1.32 -19.37
CA PHE A 72 22.17 -0.78 -18.01
C PHE A 72 23.58 -0.57 -17.44
N THR A 73 24.62 -0.48 -18.26
CA THR A 73 25.89 0.13 -17.80
C THR A 73 25.82 1.66 -17.78
N TRP A 74 24.92 2.23 -18.58
CA TRP A 74 24.67 3.67 -18.65
C TRP A 74 23.18 3.94 -18.45
N HIS A 75 22.81 4.30 -17.23
CA HIS A 75 21.43 4.58 -16.85
C HIS A 75 21.34 5.88 -16.06
N ALA A 76 20.29 6.65 -16.32
CA ALA A 76 19.96 7.87 -15.56
C ALA A 76 19.04 7.57 -14.36
N THR A 77 18.49 6.36 -14.30
CA THR A 77 17.53 5.90 -13.27
C THR A 77 18.07 4.66 -12.58
N ASP A 78 17.58 4.35 -11.38
CA ASP A 78 17.98 3.14 -10.67
C ASP A 78 17.67 1.87 -11.47
N VAL A 79 18.57 0.90 -11.40
CA VAL A 79 18.43 -0.40 -12.07
C VAL A 79 17.91 -1.41 -11.06
N PHE A 80 16.73 -1.95 -11.32
CA PHE A 80 16.09 -2.91 -10.43
C PHE A 80 16.25 -4.35 -10.96
N PRO A 81 16.34 -5.36 -10.07
CA PRO A 81 16.49 -6.76 -10.48
C PRO A 81 15.41 -7.28 -11.45
N HIS A 82 14.18 -6.76 -11.35
CA HIS A 82 13.07 -7.18 -12.20
C HIS A 82 13.25 -6.79 -13.68
N TYR A 83 14.16 -5.86 -14.01
CA TYR A 83 14.50 -5.53 -15.40
C TYR A 83 15.20 -6.68 -16.13
N PHE A 84 15.78 -7.64 -15.40
CA PHE A 84 16.46 -8.80 -15.97
C PHE A 84 15.54 -10.01 -16.20
N ILE A 85 14.26 -9.94 -15.82
CA ILE A 85 13.32 -11.07 -15.97
C ILE A 85 13.17 -11.48 -17.44
N THR A 86 13.15 -10.50 -18.36
CA THR A 86 13.00 -10.73 -19.80
C THR A 86 14.18 -11.46 -20.43
N THR A 87 15.33 -11.56 -19.75
CA THR A 87 16.52 -12.26 -20.25
C THR A 87 16.79 -13.59 -19.57
N LEU A 88 16.00 -13.95 -18.57
CA LEU A 88 16.08 -15.26 -17.92
C LEU A 88 15.94 -16.46 -18.88
N PRO A 89 15.13 -16.43 -19.95
CA PRO A 89 15.03 -17.60 -20.83
C PRO A 89 16.35 -17.95 -21.55
N ALA A 90 17.16 -16.94 -21.91
CA ALA A 90 18.37 -17.10 -22.71
C ALA A 90 19.41 -18.09 -22.13
N PRO A 91 19.85 -17.99 -20.86
CA PRO A 91 20.79 -18.94 -20.28
C PRO A 91 20.24 -20.37 -20.22
N PHE A 92 18.93 -20.57 -20.00
CA PHE A 92 18.34 -21.91 -20.01
C PHE A 92 18.29 -22.52 -21.41
N LEU A 93 18.00 -21.71 -22.44
CA LEU A 93 18.06 -22.14 -23.84
C LEU A 93 19.49 -22.50 -24.27
N LEU A 94 20.50 -21.72 -23.84
CA LEU A 94 21.92 -22.03 -24.06
C LEU A 94 22.30 -23.39 -23.47
N VAL A 95 21.92 -23.63 -22.21
CA VAL A 95 22.19 -24.91 -21.55
C VAL A 95 21.46 -26.06 -22.23
N GLY A 96 20.19 -25.89 -22.58
CA GLY A 96 19.42 -26.91 -23.31
C GLY A 96 20.03 -27.26 -24.66
N ALA A 97 20.47 -26.25 -25.42
CA ALA A 97 21.13 -26.41 -26.71
C ALA A 97 22.45 -27.20 -26.61
N ALA A 98 23.26 -26.89 -25.60
CA ALA A 98 24.53 -27.56 -25.34
C ALA A 98 24.35 -29.00 -24.85
N LEU A 99 23.53 -29.18 -23.81
CA LEU A 99 23.25 -30.47 -23.20
C LEU A 99 22.57 -31.41 -24.20
N GLY A 100 21.59 -30.92 -24.97
CA GLY A 100 20.90 -31.70 -26.00
C GLY A 100 21.84 -32.25 -27.07
N GLY A 101 22.78 -31.43 -27.54
CA GLY A 101 23.77 -31.87 -28.52
C GLY A 101 24.75 -32.91 -27.97
N TRP A 102 25.24 -32.75 -26.73
CA TRP A 102 26.14 -33.76 -26.13
C TRP A 102 25.41 -35.05 -25.80
N LEU A 103 24.19 -34.97 -25.29
CA LEU A 103 23.38 -36.14 -24.97
C LEU A 103 22.94 -36.90 -26.22
N ALA A 104 22.80 -36.25 -27.37
CA ALA A 104 22.55 -36.93 -28.63
C ALA A 104 23.69 -37.88 -29.02
N ALA A 105 24.94 -37.52 -28.73
CA ALA A 105 26.12 -38.34 -29.00
C ALA A 105 26.50 -39.29 -27.85
N ALA A 106 25.82 -39.20 -26.69
CA ALA A 106 26.14 -39.95 -25.49
C ALA A 106 25.51 -41.36 -25.47
N PRO A 107 26.13 -42.34 -24.80
CA PRO A 107 25.53 -43.66 -24.60
C PRO A 107 24.24 -43.57 -23.76
N PRO A 108 23.27 -44.50 -23.93
CA PRO A 108 21.98 -44.46 -23.26
C PRO A 108 22.06 -44.29 -21.74
N ARG A 109 23.04 -44.94 -21.09
CA ARG A 109 23.25 -44.83 -19.63
C ARG A 109 23.58 -43.39 -19.20
N LEU A 110 24.42 -42.69 -19.95
CA LEU A 110 24.80 -41.31 -19.62
C LEU A 110 23.63 -40.34 -19.86
N ARG A 111 22.80 -40.60 -20.88
CA ARG A 111 21.55 -39.87 -21.11
C ARG A 111 20.59 -40.02 -19.94
N TRP A 112 20.36 -41.24 -19.47
CA TRP A 112 19.53 -41.49 -18.29
C TRP A 112 20.08 -40.80 -17.04
N LEU A 113 21.39 -40.91 -16.78
CA LEU A 113 22.02 -40.23 -15.64
C LEU A 113 21.85 -38.70 -15.71
N ALA A 114 22.04 -38.09 -16.88
CA ALA A 114 21.87 -36.66 -17.05
C ALA A 114 20.42 -36.22 -16.84
N TRP A 115 19.45 -36.93 -17.43
CA TRP A 115 18.03 -36.61 -17.23
C TRP A 115 17.58 -36.82 -15.79
N SER A 116 18.03 -37.89 -15.13
CA SER A 116 17.80 -38.10 -13.70
C SER A 116 18.40 -36.99 -12.85
N GLY A 117 19.63 -36.54 -13.18
CA GLY A 117 20.27 -35.41 -12.53
C GLY A 117 19.46 -34.11 -12.68
N CYS A 118 19.01 -33.80 -13.90
CA CYS A 118 18.12 -32.65 -14.15
C CYS A 118 16.81 -32.77 -13.36
N ALA A 119 16.20 -33.96 -13.32
CA ALA A 119 14.97 -34.20 -12.56
C ALA A 119 15.18 -34.03 -11.05
N VAL A 120 16.30 -34.50 -10.50
CA VAL A 120 16.66 -34.29 -9.09
C VAL A 120 16.87 -32.82 -8.78
N VAL A 121 17.61 -32.07 -9.60
CA VAL A 121 17.81 -30.63 -9.40
C VAL A 121 16.47 -29.89 -9.47
N ALA A 122 15.62 -30.22 -10.44
CA ALA A 122 14.28 -29.64 -10.55
C ALA A 122 13.41 -29.95 -9.32
N ALA A 123 13.42 -31.20 -8.84
CA ALA A 123 12.70 -31.59 -7.62
C ALA A 123 13.21 -30.82 -6.39
N LEU A 124 14.54 -30.67 -6.22
CA LEU A 124 15.12 -29.89 -5.13
C LEU A 124 14.72 -28.41 -5.19
N GLN A 125 14.69 -27.82 -6.39
CA GLN A 125 14.24 -26.44 -6.59
C GLN A 125 12.74 -26.28 -6.26
N ILE A 126 11.90 -27.24 -6.67
CA ILE A 126 10.47 -27.25 -6.32
C ILE A 126 10.28 -27.35 -4.81
N VAL A 127 11.02 -28.23 -4.13
CA VAL A 127 10.96 -28.36 -2.67
C VAL A 127 11.44 -27.08 -1.99
N ALA A 128 12.51 -26.44 -2.48
CA ALA A 128 13.01 -25.17 -1.95
C ALA A 128 11.96 -24.05 -2.07
N TRP A 129 11.34 -23.94 -3.25
CA TRP A 129 10.29 -22.96 -3.50
C TRP A 129 9.02 -23.23 -2.68
N ALA A 130 8.56 -24.48 -2.61
CA ALA A 130 7.41 -24.85 -1.78
C ALA A 130 7.67 -24.60 -0.29
N SER A 131 8.90 -24.86 0.18
CA SER A 131 9.31 -24.56 1.57
C SER A 131 9.32 -23.06 1.84
N LEU A 132 9.77 -22.25 0.89
CA LEU A 132 9.68 -20.80 0.97
C LEU A 132 8.23 -20.34 1.04
N LEU A 133 7.36 -20.81 0.13
CA LEU A 133 5.94 -20.46 0.14
C LEU A 133 5.27 -20.83 1.45
N GLN A 134 5.53 -22.03 1.96
CA GLN A 134 5.03 -22.46 3.26
C GLN A 134 5.54 -21.53 4.37
N PHE A 135 6.83 -21.19 4.36
CA PHE A 135 7.42 -20.29 5.34
C PHE A 135 6.79 -18.90 5.31
N VAL A 136 6.74 -18.24 4.15
CA VAL A 136 6.16 -16.90 4.02
C VAL A 136 4.65 -16.90 4.26
N SER A 137 3.96 -18.04 4.12
CA SER A 137 2.54 -18.17 4.43
C SER A 137 2.24 -18.23 5.93
N SER A 138 3.20 -18.67 6.75
CA SER A 138 2.98 -18.88 8.20
C SER A 138 3.77 -17.95 9.09
N THR A 139 4.88 -17.40 8.59
CA THR A 139 5.85 -16.63 9.36
C THR A 139 5.83 -15.19 8.88
N ASN A 140 5.67 -14.24 9.79
CA ASN A 140 5.79 -12.82 9.47
C ASN A 140 7.22 -12.53 8.98
N THR A 141 7.33 -11.84 7.85
CA THR A 141 8.61 -11.54 7.18
C THR A 141 8.77 -10.03 6.99
N PRO A 142 9.00 -9.25 8.07
CA PRO A 142 9.21 -7.80 7.96
C PRO A 142 10.34 -7.45 6.99
N GLY A 143 10.08 -6.52 6.07
CA GLY A 143 11.02 -6.14 5.01
C GLY A 143 11.33 -7.24 3.98
N GLY A 144 10.67 -8.39 4.06
CA GLY A 144 10.75 -9.49 3.09
C GLY A 144 9.47 -9.58 2.26
N PHE A 145 8.88 -10.76 2.19
CA PHE A 145 7.62 -10.99 1.48
C PHE A 145 6.45 -10.28 2.19
N GLY A 146 5.65 -9.54 1.42
CA GLY A 146 4.44 -8.88 1.91
C GLY A 146 3.38 -9.85 2.42
N THR A 147 2.23 -9.34 2.85
CA THR A 147 1.15 -10.20 3.33
C THR A 147 0.66 -11.12 2.18
N PRO A 148 0.56 -12.44 2.39
CA PRO A 148 0.12 -13.35 1.34
C PRO A 148 -1.25 -12.99 0.77
N ALA A 149 -1.38 -13.04 -0.56
CA ALA A 149 -2.60 -12.67 -1.28
C ALA A 149 -3.84 -13.43 -0.79
N GLY A 150 -3.71 -14.70 -0.39
CA GLY A 150 -4.83 -15.48 0.14
C GLY A 150 -5.47 -14.88 1.41
N MET A 151 -4.66 -14.25 2.27
CA MET A 151 -5.15 -13.60 3.50
C MET A 151 -5.89 -12.29 3.17
N GLN A 152 -5.33 -11.49 2.25
CA GLN A 152 -5.99 -10.27 1.76
C GLN A 152 -7.31 -10.59 1.04
N LEU A 153 -7.32 -11.63 0.19
CA LEU A 153 -8.51 -12.10 -0.51
C LEU A 153 -9.58 -12.63 0.45
N ALA A 154 -9.20 -13.25 1.56
CA ALA A 154 -10.14 -13.67 2.60
C ALA A 154 -10.83 -12.46 3.25
N ALA A 155 -10.09 -11.37 3.51
CA ALA A 155 -10.67 -10.12 4.00
C ALA A 155 -11.62 -9.48 2.97
N VAL A 156 -11.19 -9.40 1.70
CA VAL A 156 -12.02 -8.89 0.60
C VAL A 156 -13.30 -9.71 0.42
N THR A 157 -13.19 -11.03 0.47
CA THR A 157 -14.35 -11.93 0.34
C THR A 157 -15.33 -11.72 1.50
N SER A 158 -14.82 -11.58 2.71
CA SER A 158 -15.62 -11.30 3.91
C SER A 158 -16.32 -9.95 3.82
N ALA A 159 -15.62 -8.92 3.33
CA ALA A 159 -16.21 -7.60 3.13
C ALA A 159 -17.30 -7.59 2.05
N LYS A 160 -17.08 -8.25 0.91
CA LYS A 160 -18.10 -8.41 -0.15
C LYS A 160 -19.30 -9.23 0.32
N ALA A 161 -19.09 -10.23 1.18
CA ALA A 161 -20.17 -10.99 1.77
C ALA A 161 -21.02 -10.12 2.72
N LEU A 162 -20.37 -9.39 3.62
CA LEU A 162 -21.04 -8.48 4.55
C LEU A 162 -21.79 -7.35 3.85
N ALA A 163 -21.17 -6.73 2.83
CA ALA A 163 -21.81 -5.65 2.08
C ALA A 163 -23.10 -6.13 1.41
N ARG A 164 -23.08 -7.34 0.82
CA ARG A 164 -24.28 -7.94 0.23
C ARG A 164 -25.32 -8.32 1.27
N SER A 165 -24.94 -8.95 2.38
CA SER A 165 -25.91 -9.41 3.40
C SER A 165 -26.56 -8.25 4.14
N ALA A 166 -25.80 -7.20 4.43
CA ALA A 166 -26.28 -6.00 5.12
C ALA A 166 -26.86 -4.94 4.15
N GLN A 167 -26.89 -5.23 2.84
CA GLN A 167 -27.34 -4.32 1.79
C GLN A 167 -26.66 -2.95 1.84
N LEU A 168 -25.35 -2.94 2.15
CA LEU A 168 -24.56 -1.73 2.22
C LEU A 168 -24.02 -1.36 0.84
N PRO A 169 -24.01 -0.06 0.50
CA PRO A 169 -23.78 0.40 -0.87
C PRO A 169 -22.32 0.30 -1.32
N GLU A 170 -21.37 0.20 -0.39
CA GLU A 170 -19.94 0.31 -0.70
C GLU A 170 -19.03 -0.37 0.32
N ILE A 171 -17.75 -0.47 -0.07
CA ILE A 171 -16.64 -0.85 0.79
C ILE A 171 -15.64 0.33 0.88
N LEU A 172 -15.30 0.78 2.09
CA LEU A 172 -14.17 1.67 2.31
C LEU A 172 -12.92 0.85 2.60
N VAL A 173 -11.82 1.11 1.90
CA VAL A 173 -10.50 0.60 2.25
C VAL A 173 -9.77 1.70 2.99
N VAL A 174 -9.33 1.41 4.21
CA VAL A 174 -8.64 2.38 5.06
C VAL A 174 -7.24 1.85 5.33
N SER A 175 -6.24 2.53 4.78
CA SER A 175 -4.81 2.21 4.83
C SER A 175 -4.00 3.43 5.25
N ASP A 176 -2.67 3.36 5.22
CA ASP A 176 -1.75 4.47 5.50
C ASP A 176 -1.57 5.45 4.31
N GLY A 177 -2.37 5.29 3.26
CA GLY A 177 -2.47 6.15 2.10
C GLY A 177 -3.71 5.79 1.26
N ALA A 178 -4.15 6.72 0.40
CA ALA A 178 -5.34 6.55 -0.45
C ALA A 178 -5.04 6.45 -1.95
N ASP A 179 -3.86 6.89 -2.40
CA ASP A 179 -3.51 6.92 -3.81
C ASP A 179 -2.91 5.57 -4.25
N PRO A 180 -3.58 4.80 -5.12
CA PRO A 180 -3.10 3.49 -5.57
C PRO A 180 -1.85 3.57 -6.46
N LEU A 181 -1.41 4.77 -6.90
CA LEU A 181 -0.16 4.93 -7.63
C LEU A 181 1.07 4.97 -6.70
N THR A 182 0.86 5.31 -5.43
CA THR A 182 1.96 5.58 -4.49
C THR A 182 1.87 4.75 -3.20
N ALA A 183 0.65 4.37 -2.77
CA ALA A 183 0.41 3.56 -1.58
C ALA A 183 0.12 2.09 -1.95
N GLU A 184 0.95 1.17 -1.43
CA GLU A 184 0.90 -0.26 -1.75
C GLU A 184 -0.44 -0.89 -1.40
N ASP A 185 -0.91 -0.73 -0.16
CA ASP A 185 -2.17 -1.32 0.29
C ASP A 185 -3.36 -0.77 -0.50
N ALA A 186 -3.38 0.54 -0.79
CA ALA A 186 -4.39 1.16 -1.62
C ALA A 186 -4.43 0.52 -3.03
N ALA A 187 -3.27 0.33 -3.65
CA ALA A 187 -3.14 -0.31 -4.97
C ALA A 187 -3.63 -1.76 -4.99
N VAL A 188 -3.25 -2.53 -3.97
CA VAL A 188 -3.59 -3.95 -3.85
C VAL A 188 -5.10 -4.12 -3.66
N PHE A 189 -5.70 -3.36 -2.75
CA PHE A 189 -7.14 -3.50 -2.48
C PHE A 189 -8.02 -2.88 -3.58
N ASP A 190 -7.58 -1.81 -4.25
CA ASP A 190 -8.24 -1.31 -5.48
C ASP A 190 -8.34 -2.41 -6.54
N ALA A 191 -7.24 -3.14 -6.77
CA ALA A 191 -7.21 -4.26 -7.70
C ALA A 191 -8.15 -5.41 -7.26
N TRP A 192 -8.14 -5.80 -5.98
CA TRP A 192 -8.98 -6.91 -5.48
C TRP A 192 -10.47 -6.57 -5.42
N LEU A 193 -10.81 -5.29 -5.24
CA LEU A 193 -12.18 -4.80 -5.17
C LEU A 193 -12.74 -4.38 -6.54
N ARG A 194 -11.99 -4.57 -7.64
CA ARG A 194 -12.52 -4.34 -9.00
C ARG A 194 -13.88 -5.02 -9.19
N GLY A 195 -14.82 -4.27 -9.77
CA GLY A 195 -16.20 -4.69 -9.95
C GLY A 195 -17.08 -4.59 -8.69
N SER A 196 -16.58 -4.04 -7.59
CA SER A 196 -17.35 -3.68 -6.39
C SER A 196 -17.21 -2.18 -6.12
N ALA A 197 -18.29 -1.52 -5.72
CA ALA A 197 -18.23 -0.11 -5.36
C ALA A 197 -17.35 0.06 -4.11
N HIS A 198 -16.26 0.82 -4.24
CA HIS A 198 -15.34 1.06 -3.14
C HIS A 198 -14.71 2.45 -3.23
N ARG A 199 -14.15 2.91 -2.10
CA ARG A 199 -13.32 4.11 -2.00
C ARG A 199 -12.11 3.84 -1.14
N LEU A 200 -11.02 4.55 -1.42
CA LEU A 200 -9.76 4.45 -0.70
C LEU A 200 -9.64 5.64 0.24
N VAL A 201 -9.24 5.39 1.49
CA VAL A 201 -9.15 6.40 2.54
C VAL A 201 -7.78 6.28 3.20
N ASP A 202 -7.06 7.40 3.25
CA ASP A 202 -5.85 7.53 4.03
C ASP A 202 -6.25 7.73 5.50
N GLY A 203 -6.10 6.67 6.29
CA GLY A 203 -6.42 6.63 7.72
C GLY A 203 -5.49 7.48 8.60
N ASN A 204 -4.37 7.99 8.05
CA ASN A 204 -3.52 8.95 8.73
C ASN A 204 -4.09 10.37 8.61
N ALA A 205 -4.73 10.68 7.49
CA ALA A 205 -5.27 12.01 7.22
C ALA A 205 -6.77 12.13 7.53
N ASN A 206 -7.57 11.09 7.26
CA ASN A 206 -9.02 11.16 7.28
C ASN A 206 -9.67 9.88 7.82
N ALA A 207 -10.82 10.02 8.48
CA ALA A 207 -11.80 8.95 8.64
C ALA A 207 -13.13 9.38 8.02
N VAL A 208 -13.72 8.54 7.18
CA VAL A 208 -14.95 8.85 6.44
C VAL A 208 -16.07 7.97 6.98
N ARG A 209 -17.19 8.58 7.34
CA ARG A 209 -18.41 7.90 7.73
C ARG A 209 -19.46 8.15 6.66
N PRO A 210 -19.72 7.17 5.78
CA PRO A 210 -20.67 7.35 4.70
C PRO A 210 -22.10 7.51 5.20
N ALA A 211 -22.86 8.44 4.62
CA ALA A 211 -24.24 8.67 5.04
C ALA A 211 -25.11 7.42 4.87
N GLY A 212 -24.89 6.65 3.80
CA GLY A 212 -25.57 5.39 3.49
C GLY A 212 -25.03 4.15 4.22
N GLY A 213 -24.05 4.31 5.11
CA GLY A 213 -23.34 3.19 5.72
C GLY A 213 -22.35 2.52 4.76
N ALA A 214 -21.48 1.67 5.29
CA ALA A 214 -20.46 0.98 4.50
C ALA A 214 -19.87 -0.23 5.24
N VAL A 215 -19.24 -1.11 4.47
CA VAL A 215 -18.28 -2.05 5.06
C VAL A 215 -16.90 -1.40 5.02
N VAL A 216 -16.14 -1.46 6.11
CA VAL A 216 -14.78 -0.91 6.17
C VAL A 216 -13.79 -2.06 6.25
N LEU A 217 -12.86 -2.10 5.29
CA LEU A 217 -11.63 -2.88 5.35
C LEU A 217 -10.54 -2.00 5.96
N LEU A 218 -10.28 -2.19 7.25
CA LEU A 218 -9.19 -1.52 7.95
C LEU A 218 -7.92 -2.34 7.81
N VAL A 219 -7.01 -1.85 6.97
CA VAL A 219 -5.67 -2.38 6.78
C VAL A 219 -4.76 -1.80 7.88
N ARG A 220 -3.59 -2.40 8.09
CA ARG A 220 -2.67 -1.99 9.17
C ARG A 220 -2.25 -0.53 9.02
N ASN A 221 -1.79 0.06 10.12
CA ASN A 221 -1.20 1.40 10.18
C ASN A 221 -2.12 2.58 9.78
N ALA A 222 -3.44 2.37 9.75
CA ALA A 222 -4.43 3.41 9.48
C ALA A 222 -4.78 4.25 10.74
N ALA A 223 -3.78 4.87 11.38
CA ALA A 223 -3.97 5.64 12.61
C ALA A 223 -3.88 7.15 12.36
N PRO A 224 -4.79 7.97 12.91
CA PRO A 224 -5.67 7.65 14.04
C PRO A 224 -7.06 7.10 13.66
N ALA A 225 -7.42 7.05 12.37
CA ALA A 225 -8.76 6.68 11.91
C ALA A 225 -9.26 5.33 12.46
N GLN A 226 -8.37 4.36 12.66
CA GLN A 226 -8.69 3.03 13.20
C GLN A 226 -9.55 3.07 14.47
N LYS A 227 -9.30 4.03 15.38
CA LYS A 227 -10.05 4.15 16.64
C LYS A 227 -11.50 4.56 16.39
N LEU A 228 -11.72 5.45 15.42
CA LEU A 228 -13.05 5.91 15.06
C LEU A 228 -13.85 4.82 14.38
N TYR A 229 -13.25 4.11 13.42
CA TYR A 229 -13.93 2.99 12.76
C TYR A 229 -14.30 1.87 13.75
N ALA A 230 -13.41 1.52 14.68
CA ALA A 230 -13.71 0.57 15.75
C ALA A 230 -14.87 1.03 16.65
N HIS A 231 -14.98 2.33 16.91
CA HIS A 231 -16.07 2.91 17.70
C HIS A 231 -17.40 2.98 16.94
N TRP A 232 -17.37 3.28 15.64
CA TRP A 232 -18.57 3.38 14.80
C TRP A 232 -19.13 2.02 14.36
N ALA A 233 -18.31 0.97 14.42
CA ALA A 233 -18.69 -0.35 13.98
C ALA A 233 -19.81 -0.95 14.85
N VAL A 234 -20.86 -1.46 14.20
CA VAL A 234 -21.90 -2.28 14.87
C VAL A 234 -21.60 -3.77 14.81
N GLN A 235 -20.73 -4.17 13.88
CA GLN A 235 -20.22 -5.53 13.75
C GLN A 235 -18.75 -5.48 13.36
N THR A 236 -17.97 -6.39 13.94
CA THR A 236 -16.53 -6.54 13.67
C THR A 236 -16.23 -7.99 13.30
N LEU A 237 -15.54 -8.19 12.19
CA LEU A 237 -14.89 -9.44 11.83
C LEU A 237 -13.38 -9.19 11.71
N ARG A 238 -12.57 -10.20 12.04
CA ARG A 238 -11.11 -10.12 11.93
C ARG A 238 -10.62 -11.24 11.04
N VAL A 239 -9.78 -10.89 10.08
CA VAL A 239 -9.02 -11.84 9.29
C VAL A 239 -7.60 -11.82 9.82
N GLU A 240 -7.26 -12.86 10.58
CA GLU A 240 -5.93 -13.03 11.15
C GLU A 240 -4.90 -13.18 10.02
N LEU A 241 -3.78 -12.46 10.17
CA LEU A 241 -2.63 -12.58 9.30
C LEU A 241 -1.64 -13.59 9.88
N ARG A 242 -0.37 -13.54 9.48
CA ARG A 242 0.67 -14.41 10.02
C ARG A 242 0.87 -14.13 11.50
N ALA A 243 1.42 -15.10 12.23
CA ALA A 243 1.70 -14.91 13.65
C ALA A 243 2.60 -13.68 13.88
N GLY A 244 2.15 -12.76 14.74
CA GLY A 244 2.84 -11.50 15.02
C GLY A 244 2.64 -10.40 13.96
N GLU A 245 1.86 -10.66 12.91
CA GLU A 245 1.58 -9.69 11.84
C GLU A 245 0.28 -8.88 12.08
N GLY A 246 -0.58 -9.36 12.99
CA GLY A 246 -1.86 -8.73 13.34
C GLY A 246 -3.01 -9.28 12.52
N HIS A 247 -4.01 -8.43 12.25
CA HIS A 247 -5.22 -8.79 11.51
C HIS A 247 -5.66 -7.65 10.59
N ILE A 248 -6.43 -7.98 9.57
CA ILE A 248 -7.25 -7.01 8.84
C ILE A 248 -8.63 -7.01 9.50
N ALA A 249 -9.10 -5.83 9.94
CA ALA A 249 -10.43 -5.72 10.52
C ALA A 249 -11.45 -5.39 9.42
N VAL A 250 -12.61 -6.05 9.50
CA VAL A 250 -13.74 -5.83 8.61
C VAL A 250 -14.90 -5.33 9.46
N TYR A 251 -15.21 -4.05 9.35
CA TYR A 251 -16.27 -3.42 10.13
C TYR A 251 -17.53 -3.23 9.30
N THR A 252 -18.68 -3.35 9.95
CA THR A 252 -19.95 -2.88 9.40
C THR A 252 -20.29 -1.56 10.05
N LEU A 253 -20.39 -0.50 9.25
CA LEU A 253 -20.82 0.82 9.68
C LEU A 253 -22.29 1.03 9.28
N PRO A 254 -23.16 1.37 10.25
CA PRO A 254 -24.56 1.64 9.94
C PRO A 254 -24.71 2.97 9.18
N ALA A 255 -25.81 3.09 8.44
CA ALA A 255 -26.23 4.37 7.89
C ALA A 255 -26.60 5.37 8.99
N GLY A 256 -26.49 6.66 8.69
CA GLY A 256 -26.88 7.76 9.57
C GLY A 256 -25.74 8.52 10.22
N ALA A 257 -26.08 9.71 10.71
CA ALA A 257 -25.14 10.65 11.31
C ALA A 257 -24.52 10.12 12.61
N GLY A 258 -23.25 10.45 12.84
CA GLY A 258 -22.59 10.14 14.10
C GLY A 258 -23.17 10.94 15.26
N ALA A 259 -23.08 10.40 16.48
CA ALA A 259 -23.34 11.18 17.67
C ALA A 259 -22.25 12.26 17.81
N SER A 260 -22.59 13.52 17.49
CA SER A 260 -21.67 14.68 17.56
C SER A 260 -21.35 15.15 18.99
N ALA A 261 -21.63 14.34 20.02
CA ALA A 261 -21.73 14.77 21.42
C ALA A 261 -20.44 15.29 22.07
N ALA A 262 -19.31 15.32 21.35
CA ALA A 262 -18.01 15.81 21.84
C ALA A 262 -17.33 16.85 20.93
N LEU A 263 -18.04 17.41 19.94
CA LEU A 263 -17.49 18.42 19.03
C LEU A 263 -17.84 19.82 19.49
N GLN A 264 -16.85 20.72 19.50
CA GLN A 264 -17.12 22.15 19.58
C GLN A 264 -17.59 22.62 18.20
N PRO A 265 -18.82 23.15 18.07
CA PRO A 265 -19.39 23.48 16.77
C PRO A 265 -18.79 24.78 16.21
N PHE A 266 -18.66 24.86 14.88
CA PHE A 266 -18.39 26.13 14.20
C PHE A 266 -19.65 27.01 14.19
N ALA A 267 -19.47 28.31 14.41
CA ALA A 267 -20.53 29.30 14.26
C ALA A 267 -20.87 29.51 12.78
N GLU A 268 -22.10 29.95 12.49
CA GLU A 268 -22.47 30.37 11.14
C GLU A 268 -21.78 31.70 10.76
N PRO A 269 -21.39 31.88 9.48
CA PRO A 269 -21.50 30.94 8.38
C PRO A 269 -20.45 29.82 8.45
N ARG A 270 -20.86 28.57 8.20
CA ARG A 270 -19.95 27.40 8.21
C ARG A 270 -19.96 26.56 6.93
N THR A 271 -20.67 27.01 5.89
CA THR A 271 -20.72 26.34 4.59
C THR A 271 -19.83 27.05 3.60
N LEU A 272 -18.91 26.33 2.96
CA LEU A 272 -18.04 26.84 1.92
C LEU A 272 -18.70 26.76 0.53
N ALA A 273 -18.23 27.56 -0.42
CA ALA A 273 -18.77 27.62 -1.78
C ALA A 273 -18.68 26.32 -2.58
N ASN A 274 -17.82 25.38 -2.17
CA ASN A 274 -17.78 24.02 -2.74
C ASN A 274 -18.82 23.05 -2.12
N GLY A 275 -19.69 23.57 -1.24
CA GLY A 275 -20.74 22.82 -0.54
C GLY A 275 -20.27 22.12 0.74
N VAL A 276 -18.98 22.18 1.09
CA VAL A 276 -18.48 21.61 2.35
C VAL A 276 -19.09 22.38 3.51
N THR A 277 -19.58 21.67 4.52
CA THR A 277 -20.10 22.27 5.76
C THR A 277 -19.20 21.88 6.93
N LEU A 278 -18.59 22.87 7.59
CA LEU A 278 -17.79 22.64 8.79
C LEU A 278 -18.71 22.38 9.98
N LEU A 279 -18.68 21.17 10.54
CA LEU A 279 -19.60 20.79 11.62
C LEU A 279 -19.03 21.18 12.98
N GLY A 280 -17.77 20.82 13.24
CA GLY A 280 -17.12 21.14 14.50
C GLY A 280 -15.68 20.63 14.55
N MET A 281 -15.03 20.85 15.69
CA MET A 281 -13.69 20.34 15.93
C MET A 281 -13.55 19.74 17.33
N GLN A 282 -12.48 18.97 17.51
CA GLN A 282 -12.08 18.46 18.81
C GLN A 282 -10.55 18.43 18.89
N ARG A 283 -10.01 18.93 20.00
CA ARG A 283 -8.59 18.75 20.34
C ARG A 283 -8.38 17.36 20.92
N THR A 284 -7.56 16.55 20.25
CA THR A 284 -7.41 15.11 20.53
C THR A 284 -6.23 14.81 21.47
N ALA A 285 -5.28 15.73 21.61
CA ALA A 285 -4.17 15.58 22.55
C ALA A 285 -3.58 16.94 22.97
N ALA A 286 -2.70 16.91 23.97
CA ALA A 286 -2.03 18.09 24.52
C ALA A 286 -1.07 18.75 23.53
N ASP A 287 -0.46 17.97 22.62
CA ASP A 287 0.59 18.33 21.66
C ASP A 287 0.07 18.98 20.36
N LEU A 288 -1.01 19.76 20.44
CA LEU A 288 -1.63 20.44 19.29
C LEU A 288 -2.03 19.46 18.18
N GLN A 289 -2.64 18.35 18.57
CA GLN A 289 -3.38 17.49 17.65
C GLN A 289 -4.87 17.79 17.77
N TRP A 290 -5.54 17.92 16.64
CA TRP A 290 -6.98 18.11 16.58
C TRP A 290 -7.56 17.42 15.37
N ARG A 291 -8.88 17.25 15.41
CA ARG A 291 -9.66 16.85 14.25
C ARG A 291 -10.70 17.90 13.92
N ILE A 292 -10.96 18.06 12.63
CA ILE A 292 -12.10 18.82 12.12
C ILE A 292 -13.07 17.84 11.51
N VAL A 293 -14.33 17.97 11.91
CA VAL A 293 -15.43 17.18 11.38
C VAL A 293 -16.22 18.06 10.44
N TRP A 294 -16.38 17.60 9.21
CA TRP A 294 -17.06 18.33 8.16
C TRP A 294 -17.92 17.39 7.33
N GLN A 295 -18.93 17.96 6.70
CA GLN A 295 -19.79 17.26 5.77
C GLN A 295 -19.34 17.58 4.35
N THR A 296 -19.24 16.56 3.52
CA THR A 296 -18.84 16.70 2.12
C THR A 296 -19.83 17.53 1.30
N GLY A 297 -19.27 18.29 0.35
CA GLY A 297 -20.03 19.09 -0.60
C GLY A 297 -20.35 18.34 -1.88
N THR A 298 -20.28 19.06 -3.01
CA THR A 298 -20.54 18.46 -4.33
C THR A 298 -19.27 17.80 -4.86
N ALA A 299 -19.40 16.55 -5.32
CA ALA A 299 -18.28 15.83 -5.92
C ALA A 299 -17.72 16.55 -7.15
N GLY A 300 -16.41 16.48 -7.35
CA GLY A 300 -15.73 17.14 -8.47
C GLY A 300 -14.29 16.69 -8.63
N GLY A 301 -13.66 17.05 -9.76
CA GLY A 301 -12.26 16.71 -10.04
C GLY A 301 -11.25 17.67 -9.42
N GLN A 302 -11.70 18.71 -8.72
CA GLN A 302 -10.85 19.72 -8.10
C GLN A 302 -10.28 19.20 -6.78
N ASP A 303 -8.96 19.26 -6.62
CA ASP A 303 -8.33 18.98 -5.33
C ASP A 303 -8.42 20.21 -4.44
N PHE A 304 -8.76 19.98 -3.17
CA PHE A 304 -8.87 21.00 -2.15
C PHE A 304 -7.97 20.68 -0.98
N HIS A 305 -7.42 21.73 -0.37
CA HIS A 305 -6.61 21.63 0.83
C HIS A 305 -7.24 22.49 1.92
N PHE A 306 -7.15 22.02 3.16
CA PHE A 306 -7.42 22.85 4.32
C PHE A 306 -6.19 23.67 4.65
N PHE A 307 -6.40 24.93 5.01
CA PHE A 307 -5.44 25.69 5.81
C PHE A 307 -5.97 25.80 7.22
N ASN A 308 -5.08 25.67 8.19
CA ASN A 308 -5.40 25.85 9.60
C ASN A 308 -4.39 26.80 10.22
N HIS A 309 -4.84 27.96 10.70
CA HIS A 309 -4.01 28.94 11.39
C HIS A 309 -4.32 28.93 12.87
N LEU A 310 -3.31 28.67 13.70
CA LEU A 310 -3.39 28.78 15.15
C LEU A 310 -2.99 30.19 15.55
N LEU A 311 -3.91 30.89 16.21
CA LEU A 311 -3.81 32.31 16.51
C LEU A 311 -3.78 32.56 18.02
N LEU A 312 -3.00 33.55 18.43
CA LEU A 312 -3.07 34.14 19.77
C LEU A 312 -4.30 35.06 19.90
N ALA A 313 -4.55 35.54 21.12
CA ALA A 313 -5.69 36.43 21.42
C ALA A 313 -5.64 37.78 20.66
N ASP A 314 -4.44 38.24 20.28
CA ASP A 314 -4.22 39.46 19.49
C ASP A 314 -4.34 39.21 17.97
N GLY A 315 -4.64 37.99 17.54
CA GLY A 315 -4.73 37.58 16.14
C GLY A 315 -3.39 37.18 15.51
N THR A 316 -2.28 37.23 16.25
CA THR A 316 -0.97 36.80 15.76
C THR A 316 -0.97 35.30 15.45
N ARG A 317 -0.62 34.93 14.21
CA ARG A 317 -0.46 33.52 13.81
C ARG A 317 0.85 32.96 14.36
N VAL A 318 0.74 31.92 15.19
CA VAL A 318 1.90 31.26 15.82
C VAL A 318 2.21 29.89 15.25
N ALA A 319 1.26 29.27 14.55
CA ALA A 319 1.46 28.01 13.84
C ALA A 319 0.46 27.84 12.70
N GLN A 320 0.79 26.95 11.77
CA GLN A 320 -0.06 26.60 10.63
C GLN A 320 0.04 25.10 10.34
N ALA A 321 -1.07 24.50 9.92
CA ALA A 321 -1.12 23.12 9.44
C ALA A 321 -1.99 23.05 8.19
N ASP A 322 -1.37 22.86 7.03
CA ASP A 322 -2.06 22.67 5.77
C ASP A 322 -2.03 21.19 5.39
N ALA A 323 -3.16 20.67 4.92
CA ALA A 323 -3.23 19.30 4.43
C ALA A 323 -4.29 19.16 3.33
N ALA A 324 -4.10 18.19 2.45
CA ALA A 324 -5.11 17.81 1.49
C ALA A 324 -6.40 17.38 2.20
N ALA A 325 -7.54 17.83 1.69
CA ALA A 325 -8.84 17.32 2.11
C ALA A 325 -9.03 15.90 1.53
N PHE A 326 -9.98 15.15 2.10
CA PHE A 326 -10.47 13.94 1.44
C PHE A 326 -10.89 14.27 -0.01
N SER A 327 -10.47 13.48 -0.99
CA SER A 327 -10.54 13.87 -2.40
C SER A 327 -11.99 14.14 -2.85
N ALA A 328 -12.20 15.27 -3.51
CA ALA A 328 -13.54 15.67 -3.98
C ALA A 328 -14.12 14.73 -5.03
N ARG A 329 -13.27 13.94 -5.71
CA ARG A 329 -13.71 12.90 -6.65
C ARG A 329 -14.52 11.80 -5.97
N ASP A 330 -14.26 11.61 -4.68
CA ASP A 330 -14.81 10.56 -3.85
C ASP A 330 -15.93 11.06 -2.92
N TRP A 331 -16.26 12.34 -2.95
CA TRP A 331 -17.33 12.89 -2.12
C TRP A 331 -18.68 12.28 -2.49
N ARG A 332 -19.48 11.97 -1.47
CA ARG A 332 -20.89 11.61 -1.63
C ARG A 332 -21.71 12.45 -0.69
N THR A 333 -22.85 12.93 -1.18
CA THR A 333 -23.71 13.83 -0.44
C THR A 333 -23.92 13.37 0.99
N ALA A 334 -23.68 14.30 1.92
CA ALA A 334 -23.88 14.12 3.34
C ALA A 334 -22.89 13.19 4.06
N ASP A 335 -21.83 12.69 3.41
CA ASP A 335 -20.77 11.96 4.11
C ASP A 335 -20.09 12.86 5.14
N GLU A 336 -19.84 12.30 6.32
CA GLU A 336 -19.11 12.96 7.41
C GLU A 336 -17.63 12.55 7.33
N VAL A 337 -16.74 13.54 7.31
CA VAL A 337 -15.30 13.33 7.24
C VAL A 337 -14.65 13.93 8.48
N HIS A 338 -13.78 13.15 9.12
CA HIS A 338 -12.94 13.54 10.24
C HIS A 338 -11.52 13.69 9.72
N SER A 339 -11.08 14.92 9.48
CA SER A 339 -9.71 15.21 9.05
C SER A 339 -8.82 15.49 10.26
N PHE A 340 -7.65 14.87 10.31
CA PHE A 340 -6.71 14.96 11.42
C PHE A 340 -5.57 15.93 11.09
N PHE A 341 -5.23 16.77 12.07
CA PHE A 341 -4.20 17.78 11.93
C PHE A 341 -3.31 17.80 13.16
N ALA A 342 -2.05 18.18 12.94
CA ALA A 342 -1.08 18.43 13.99
C ALA A 342 -0.22 19.62 13.61
N ALA A 343 0.19 20.40 14.61
CA ALA A 343 1.13 21.50 14.43
C ALA A 343 2.10 21.58 15.60
N ARG A 344 3.13 22.43 15.47
CA ARG A 344 4.02 22.78 16.57
C ARG A 344 4.00 24.29 16.76
N ALA A 345 3.86 24.72 18.01
CA ALA A 345 3.96 26.13 18.39
C ALA A 345 4.88 26.26 19.63
N PRO A 346 5.57 27.40 19.80
CA PRO A 346 6.43 27.62 20.97
C PRO A 346 5.70 27.53 22.30
N ASP A 347 4.47 28.06 22.37
CA ASP A 347 3.59 27.96 23.53
C ASP A 347 2.19 27.45 23.12
N PRO A 348 1.95 26.13 23.21
CA PRO A 348 0.65 25.52 22.93
C PRO A 348 -0.51 26.04 23.79
N ASN A 349 -0.22 26.61 24.97
CA ASN A 349 -1.25 27.09 25.89
C ASN A 349 -1.66 28.53 25.62
N ALA A 350 -0.86 29.28 24.85
CA ALA A 350 -1.18 30.66 24.46
C ALA A 350 -2.15 30.74 23.26
N ILE A 351 -2.43 29.61 22.59
CA ILE A 351 -3.33 29.58 21.44
C ILE A 351 -4.77 29.84 21.91
N ALA A 352 -5.37 30.88 21.34
CA ALA A 352 -6.73 31.31 21.67
C ALA A 352 -7.75 30.87 20.61
N GLN A 353 -7.35 30.80 19.33
CA GLN A 353 -8.28 30.57 18.24
C GLN A 353 -7.66 29.71 17.13
N LEU A 354 -8.53 28.98 16.43
CA LEU A 354 -8.24 28.33 15.16
C LEU A 354 -9.01 29.06 14.06
N ARG A 355 -8.32 29.48 13.01
CA ARG A 355 -8.91 29.95 11.75
C ARG A 355 -8.71 28.88 10.68
N VAL A 356 -9.80 28.38 10.10
CA VAL A 356 -9.80 27.28 9.13
C VAL A 356 -10.57 27.67 7.86
N GLY A 357 -10.06 27.25 6.71
CA GLY A 357 -10.81 27.32 5.45
C GLY A 357 -10.22 26.34 4.43
N MET A 358 -10.68 26.45 3.19
CA MET A 358 -10.17 25.62 2.09
C MET A 358 -9.64 26.48 0.94
N TYR A 359 -8.73 25.91 0.16
CA TYR A 359 -8.31 26.46 -1.12
C TYR A 359 -8.20 25.36 -2.19
N THR A 360 -8.28 25.73 -3.46
CA THR A 360 -8.03 24.83 -4.58
C THR A 360 -6.54 24.56 -4.76
N TYR A 361 -6.16 23.33 -5.08
CA TYR A 361 -4.78 22.98 -5.41
C TYR A 361 -4.70 22.52 -6.86
N PRO A 362 -3.69 22.95 -7.65
CA PRO A 362 -2.53 23.77 -7.26
C PRO A 362 -2.74 25.29 -7.30
N ASP A 363 -3.92 25.79 -7.67
CA ASP A 363 -4.15 27.23 -7.96
C ASP A 363 -4.10 28.14 -6.73
N LEU A 364 -4.19 27.58 -5.52
CA LEU A 364 -4.22 28.27 -4.22
C LEU A 364 -5.35 29.30 -4.10
N ALA A 365 -6.45 29.14 -4.84
CA ALA A 365 -7.59 30.04 -4.77
C ALA A 365 -8.46 29.69 -3.56
N ASN A 366 -8.75 30.68 -2.71
CA ASN A 366 -9.59 30.49 -1.53
C ASN A 366 -11.02 30.08 -1.91
N VAL A 367 -11.59 29.16 -1.14
CA VAL A 367 -13.00 28.80 -1.22
C VAL A 367 -13.74 29.59 -0.14
N PRO A 368 -14.58 30.59 -0.50
CA PRO A 368 -15.22 31.44 0.48
C PRO A 368 -16.33 30.71 1.24
N LEU A 369 -16.56 31.13 2.48
CA LEU A 369 -17.77 30.84 3.24
C LEU A 369 -18.96 31.61 2.68
N LEU A 370 -20.11 30.96 2.67
CA LEU A 370 -21.37 31.48 2.19
C LEU A 370 -22.30 31.83 3.35
N ASP A 371 -22.99 32.97 3.24
CA ASP A 371 -24.09 33.33 4.14
C ASP A 371 -25.37 32.52 3.85
N ALA A 372 -26.44 32.77 4.62
CA ALA A 372 -27.73 32.09 4.44
C ALA A 372 -28.40 32.35 3.07
N LEU A 373 -27.95 33.37 2.33
CA LEU A 373 -28.42 33.74 0.99
C LEU A 373 -27.45 33.26 -0.11
N SER A 374 -26.44 32.47 0.24
CA SER A 374 -25.40 31.96 -0.66
C SER A 374 -24.45 33.03 -1.22
N ASN A 375 -24.30 34.17 -0.55
CA ASN A 375 -23.29 35.18 -0.91
C ASN A 375 -21.96 34.89 -0.18
N PRO A 376 -20.80 35.08 -0.84
CA PRO A 376 -19.50 35.06 -0.16
C PRO A 376 -19.44 36.09 0.97
N GLN A 377 -19.16 35.62 2.19
CA GLN A 377 -19.11 36.47 3.39
C GLN A 377 -17.71 36.55 4.02
N ALA A 378 -16.96 35.45 4.02
CA ALA A 378 -15.65 35.37 4.66
C ALA A 378 -14.78 34.30 4.00
N ASP A 379 -13.46 34.40 4.17
CA ASP A 379 -12.52 33.45 3.55
C ASP A 379 -12.20 32.24 4.45
N ALA A 380 -12.67 32.26 5.71
CA ALA A 380 -12.37 31.26 6.72
C ALA A 380 -13.36 31.30 7.89
N ALA A 381 -13.59 30.16 8.52
CA ALA A 381 -14.28 30.07 9.80
C ALA A 381 -13.29 30.24 10.94
N THR A 382 -13.74 30.84 12.03
CA THR A 382 -12.95 30.99 13.25
C THR A 382 -13.65 30.30 14.41
N ILE A 383 -12.89 29.60 15.24
CA ILE A 383 -13.39 28.94 16.45
C ILE A 383 -12.42 29.17 17.61
N VAL A 384 -12.97 29.36 18.81
CA VAL A 384 -12.16 29.41 20.04
C VAL A 384 -11.47 28.07 20.23
N TRP A 385 -10.17 28.10 20.51
CA TRP A 385 -9.36 26.89 20.69
C TRP A 385 -9.82 26.12 21.94
N PRO A 386 -10.34 24.88 21.81
CA PRO A 386 -10.85 24.15 22.96
C PRO A 386 -9.75 23.65 23.89
N PRO A 387 -10.08 23.39 25.17
CA PRO A 387 -9.23 22.55 26.01
C PRO A 387 -9.04 21.17 25.37
N ALA A 388 -7.94 20.49 25.69
CA ALA A 388 -7.75 19.11 25.24
C ALA A 388 -8.89 18.23 25.78
N ALA A 389 -9.46 17.36 24.94
CA ALA A 389 -10.39 16.36 25.41
C ALA A 389 -9.72 15.49 26.47
N ALA A 390 -10.43 15.19 27.56
CA ALA A 390 -9.98 14.18 28.51
C ALA A 390 -9.83 12.82 27.78
N PRO A 391 -8.80 12.02 28.10
CA PRO A 391 -8.46 10.80 27.39
C PRO A 391 -9.58 9.73 27.39
#